data_AF-A0A2D7XSP2-F1
#
_entry.id   AF-A0A2D7XSP2-F1
#
_cell.length_a   1.000
_cell.length_b   1.000
_cell.length_c   1.000
_cell.angle_alpha   90.00
_cell.angle_beta   90.00
_cell.angle_gamma   90.00
#
_symmetry.space_group_name_H-M   'P 1'
#
loop_
_entity.id
_entity.type
_entity.pdbx_description
1 polymer ?
#
loop_
_entity_poly.entity_id
_entity_poly.type
_entity_poly.pdbx_seq_one_letter_code
_entity_poly.pdbx_strand_id
1 'polypeptide(L)'
;MSREDNSIDCRGLSGVLTVIRLKQAFTDRAARHNALDVVVDPDCNCSWVTQALADDAEDIRFLTCADQSIPAHIIAATSSETQQLNV
;
A
#
# COMPACT_ATOMS: atom_id res chain seq x y z
N MET A 1 15.42 -13.08 10.34
CA MET A 1 15.45 -11.88 9.47
C MET A 1 14.01 -11.49 9.24
N SER A 2 13.49 -10.55 10.03
CA SER A 2 12.08 -10.16 9.95
C SER A 2 11.87 -9.44 8.62
N ARG A 3 10.94 -9.95 7.80
CA ARG A 3 10.51 -9.33 6.55
C ARG A 3 10.18 -7.87 6.87
N GLU A 4 10.93 -6.98 6.26
CA GLU A 4 10.76 -5.55 6.43
C GLU A 4 9.49 -5.18 5.68
N ASP A 5 8.38 -5.27 6.38
CA ASP A 5 7.07 -5.04 5.80
C ASP A 5 7.06 -3.61 5.27
N ASN A 6 7.01 -3.49 3.95
CA ASN A 6 7.14 -2.22 3.25
C ASN A 6 5.80 -1.48 3.23
N SER A 7 5.01 -1.70 4.28
CA SER A 7 3.63 -1.30 4.44
C SER A 7 3.42 -0.59 5.78
N ILE A 8 2.59 0.46 5.77
CA ILE A 8 2.19 1.21 6.97
C ILE A 8 0.69 1.21 7.07
N ASP A 9 0.19 0.81 8.24
CA ASP A 9 -1.22 0.91 8.57
C ASP A 9 -1.53 2.29 9.15
N CYS A 10 -2.36 3.05 8.43
CA CYS A 10 -2.86 4.37 8.79
C CYS A 10 -4.39 4.37 9.02
N ARG A 11 -5.02 3.20 9.18
CA ARG A 11 -6.44 3.12 9.55
C ARG A 11 -6.69 3.73 10.93
N GLY A 12 -7.85 4.36 11.09
CA GLY A 12 -8.26 5.12 12.25
C GLY A 12 -7.59 6.49 12.39
N LEU A 13 -6.66 6.86 11.49
CA LEU A 13 -5.99 8.14 11.51
C LEU A 13 -6.76 9.18 10.69
N SER A 14 -6.78 10.41 11.20
CA SER A 14 -7.21 11.55 10.37
C SER A 14 -6.22 11.77 9.22
N GLY A 15 -6.64 12.49 8.17
CA GLY A 15 -5.75 12.83 7.06
C GLY A 15 -4.45 13.51 7.53
N VAL A 16 -4.55 14.43 8.49
CA VAL A 16 -3.37 15.13 9.07
C VAL A 16 -2.41 14.15 9.74
N LEU A 17 -2.93 13.21 10.54
CA LEU A 17 -2.12 12.21 11.22
C LEU A 17 -1.48 11.22 10.22
N THR A 18 -2.21 10.90 9.14
CA THR A 18 -1.70 10.08 8.04
C THR A 18 -0.50 10.77 7.37
N VAL A 19 -0.59 12.06 7.06
CA VAL A 19 0.53 12.84 6.49
C VAL A 19 1.74 12.85 7.42
N ILE A 20 1.54 13.09 8.72
CA ILE A 20 2.64 13.10 9.70
C ILE A 20 3.33 11.73 9.74
N ARG A 21 2.54 10.65 9.75
CA ARG A 21 3.08 9.28 9.78
C ARG A 21 3.88 8.96 8.54
N LEU A 22 3.43 9.42 7.38
CA LEU A 22 4.13 9.24 6.11
C LEU A 22 5.43 10.04 6.06
N LYS A 23 5.45 11.30 6.52
CA LYS A 23 6.67 12.10 6.58
C LYS A 23 7.73 11.49 7.51
N GLN A 24 7.32 10.91 8.64
CA GLN A 24 8.22 10.15 9.51
C GLN A 24 8.79 8.93 8.78
N ALA A 25 7.93 8.18 8.08
CA ALA A 25 8.36 7.02 7.32
C ALA A 25 9.34 7.38 6.21
N PHE A 26 9.16 8.50 5.52
CA PHE A 26 10.10 8.96 4.49
C PHE A 26 11.45 9.39 5.06
N THR A 27 11.45 10.05 6.22
CA THR A 27 12.69 10.45 6.90
C THR A 27 13.55 9.23 7.24
N ASP A 28 12.94 8.14 7.67
CA ASP A 28 13.63 6.88 7.98
C ASP A 28 14.03 6.08 6.71
N ARG A 29 13.50 6.44 5.54
CA ARG A 29 13.56 5.66 4.29
C ARG A 29 14.42 6.26 3.19
N ALA A 30 15.19 7.30 3.48
CA ALA A 30 16.06 8.04 2.55
C ALA A 30 17.05 7.20 1.69
N ALA A 31 17.13 5.88 1.87
CA ALA A 31 17.97 4.96 1.12
C ALA A 31 17.22 3.90 0.28
N ARG A 32 15.87 3.89 0.22
CA ARG A 32 15.11 2.81 -0.43
C ARG A 32 14.27 3.27 -1.62
N HIS A 33 14.61 2.77 -2.80
CA HIS A 33 13.94 3.02 -4.09
C HIS A 33 12.62 2.26 -4.31
N ASN A 34 11.92 1.85 -3.25
CA ASN A 34 10.69 1.07 -3.39
C ASN A 34 9.48 1.96 -3.11
N ALA A 35 8.33 1.70 -3.73
CA ALA A 35 7.07 2.37 -3.33
C ALA A 35 6.65 1.93 -1.91
N LEU A 36 6.06 2.80 -1.10
CA LEU A 36 5.53 2.55 0.25
C LEU A 36 4.04 2.21 0.17
N ASP A 37 3.65 1.06 0.72
CA ASP A 37 2.25 0.67 0.77
C ASP A 37 1.57 1.28 2.01
N VAL A 38 0.46 1.98 1.83
CA VAL A 38 -0.21 2.70 2.92
C VAL A 38 -1.64 2.23 3.01
N VAL A 39 -1.96 1.49 4.06
CA VAL A 39 -3.31 1.02 4.32
C VAL A 39 -4.11 2.13 4.98
N VAL A 40 -5.20 2.55 4.35
CA VAL A 40 -6.07 3.63 4.85
C VAL A 40 -7.53 3.19 4.88
N ASP A 41 -8.33 3.88 5.67
CA ASP A 41 -9.77 3.69 5.67
C ASP A 41 -10.40 4.14 4.34
N PRO A 42 -11.55 3.56 3.95
CA PRO A 42 -12.21 3.89 2.69
C PRO A 42 -12.69 5.34 2.59
N ASP A 43 -12.90 6.03 3.71
CA ASP A 43 -13.24 7.44 3.79
C ASP A 43 -12.02 8.38 3.82
N CYS A 44 -10.80 7.82 3.71
CA CYS A 44 -9.58 8.61 3.64
C CYS A 44 -9.56 9.49 2.37
N ASN A 45 -9.34 10.79 2.56
CA ASN A 45 -9.13 11.71 1.45
C ASN A 45 -7.69 11.61 0.93
N CYS A 46 -7.38 10.51 0.21
CA CYS A 46 -6.06 10.24 -0.33
C CYS A 46 -5.55 11.39 -1.23
N SER A 47 -6.43 12.05 -1.99
CA SER A 47 -6.05 13.19 -2.84
C SER A 47 -5.48 14.35 -2.02
N TRP A 48 -6.09 14.66 -0.88
CA TRP A 48 -5.59 15.70 0.03
C TRP A 48 -4.28 15.27 0.70
N VAL A 49 -4.17 14.00 1.10
CA VAL A 49 -2.94 13.45 1.71
C VAL A 49 -1.77 13.51 0.73
N THR A 50 -1.97 13.08 -0.52
CA THR A 50 -0.99 13.20 -1.62
C THR A 50 -0.56 14.64 -1.85
N GLN A 51 -1.52 15.57 -1.92
CA GLN A 51 -1.22 16.99 -2.13
C GLN A 51 -0.40 17.58 -0.96
N ALA A 52 -0.66 17.16 0.28
CA ALA A 52 0.07 17.60 1.46
C ALA A 52 1.49 17.00 1.57
N LEU A 53 1.76 15.93 0.85
CA LEU A 53 3.08 15.28 0.74
C LEU A 53 3.93 15.83 -0.41
N ALA A 54 3.32 16.53 -1.37
CA ALA A 54 4.01 17.15 -2.50
C ALA A 54 4.93 16.15 -3.23
N ASP A 55 6.21 16.49 -3.39
CA ASP A 55 7.19 15.68 -4.13
C ASP A 55 7.47 14.30 -3.49
N ASP A 56 7.15 14.11 -2.20
CA ASP A 56 7.33 12.83 -1.50
C ASP A 56 6.25 11.79 -1.90
N ALA A 57 5.22 12.19 -2.65
CA ALA A 57 4.07 11.34 -2.94
C ALA A 57 4.27 10.36 -4.10
N GLU A 58 5.31 10.54 -4.93
CA GLU A 58 5.55 9.71 -6.12
C GLU A 58 5.81 8.23 -5.77
N ASP A 59 6.31 7.97 -4.56
CA ASP A 59 6.61 6.64 -4.05
C ASP A 59 5.52 6.06 -3.15
N ILE A 60 4.25 6.50 -3.24
CA ILE A 60 3.17 6.03 -2.33
C ILE A 60 2.08 5.25 -3.06
N ARG A 61 1.70 4.10 -2.50
CA ARG A 61 0.54 3.32 -2.94
C ARG A 61 -0.48 3.21 -1.81
N PHE A 62 -1.61 3.90 -1.94
CA PHE A 62 -2.72 3.79 -0.99
C PHE A 62 -3.52 2.52 -1.25
N LEU A 63 -3.71 1.72 -0.20
CA LEU A 63 -4.51 0.51 -0.20
C LEU A 63 -5.73 0.76 0.69
N THR A 64 -6.93 0.82 0.10
CA THR A 64 -8.17 0.89 0.87
C THR A 64 -8.69 -0.52 1.13
N CYS A 65 -9.04 -0.83 2.39
CA CYS A 65 -9.68 -2.09 2.75
C CYS A 65 -11.19 -2.10 2.36
N ALA A 66 -11.55 -1.47 1.24
CA ALA A 66 -12.87 -1.60 0.61
C ALA A 66 -12.90 -2.74 -0.40
N ASP A 67 -11.74 -3.07 -0.99
CA ASP A 67 -11.60 -4.21 -1.87
C ASP A 67 -11.03 -5.40 -1.09
N GLN A 68 -11.91 -6.33 -0.73
CA GLN A 68 -11.53 -7.73 -0.50
C GLN A 68 -11.08 -8.41 -1.81
N SER A 69 -10.37 -7.70 -2.68
CA SER A 69 -9.62 -8.28 -3.78
C SER A 69 -8.16 -8.24 -3.37
N ILE A 70 -7.79 -9.24 -2.57
CA ILE A 70 -6.41 -9.59 -2.28
C ILE A 70 -5.69 -9.64 -3.64
N PRO A 71 -4.66 -8.81 -3.87
CA PRO A 71 -4.01 -8.78 -5.18
C PRO A 71 -3.39 -10.16 -5.43
N ALA A 72 -3.72 -10.75 -6.58
CA ALA A 72 -3.46 -12.15 -6.93
C ALA A 72 -1.98 -12.60 -6.78
N HIS A 73 -1.04 -11.66 -6.67
CA HIS A 73 0.38 -11.96 -6.41
C HIS A 73 0.66 -12.46 -4.98
N ILE A 74 -0.26 -12.29 -4.03
CA ILE A 74 -0.19 -12.92 -2.69
C ILE A 74 -0.69 -14.38 -2.76
N ILE A 75 -1.42 -14.76 -3.82
CA ILE A 75 -1.87 -16.12 -4.10
C ILE A 75 -0.79 -16.87 -4.92
N ALA A 76 0.45 -16.86 -4.47
CA ALA A 76 1.46 -17.76 -5.01
C ALA A 76 1.36 -19.12 -4.29
N ALA A 77 1.19 -20.20 -5.07
CA ALA A 77 0.97 -21.62 -4.66
C ALA A 77 -0.48 -21.90 -4.22
N THR A 78 -1.29 -22.73 -4.91
CA THR A 78 -1.06 -24.15 -5.23
C THR A 78 -1.88 -24.63 -6.44
N SER A 79 -1.40 -25.69 -7.12
CA SER A 79 -2.04 -26.55 -8.16
C SER A 79 -2.21 -25.91 -9.54
N SER A 80 -1.37 -26.19 -10.55
CA SER A 80 -1.14 -27.47 -11.29
C SER A 80 -2.41 -28.16 -11.80
N GLU A 81 -2.44 -28.37 -13.13
CA GLU A 81 -3.27 -29.33 -13.89
C GLU A 81 -4.80 -28.99 -13.97
N THR A 82 -5.53 -29.09 -15.09
CA THR A 82 -5.43 -29.97 -16.28
C THR A 82 -6.33 -29.44 -17.44
N GLN A 83 -5.91 -29.71 -18.69
CA GLN A 83 -6.71 -30.06 -19.90
C GLN A 83 -7.90 -29.20 -20.42
N GLN A 84 -7.69 -28.60 -21.60
CA GLN A 84 -8.18 -29.01 -22.95
C GLN A 84 -9.68 -29.38 -23.21
N LEU A 85 -10.13 -29.06 -24.44
CA LEU A 85 -11.34 -29.48 -25.22
C LEU A 85 -12.56 -28.52 -25.16
N ASN A 86 -13.30 -28.16 -26.23
CA ASN A 86 -13.42 -28.62 -27.63
C ASN A 86 -14.25 -27.60 -28.46
N VAL A 87 -13.96 -27.38 -29.75
CA VAL A 87 -14.97 -27.14 -30.82
C VAL A 87 -14.54 -27.93 -32.05
#